data_AF-A0A925H3I1-F1
#
_entry.id   AF-A0A925H3I1-F1
#
_cell.length_a   1.000
_cell.length_b   1.000
_cell.length_c   1.000
_cell.angle_alpha   90.00
_cell.angle_beta   90.00
_cell.angle_gamma   90.00
#
_symmetry.space_group_name_H-M   'P 1'
#
loop_
_entity.id
_entity.type
_entity.pdbx_description
1 polymer ?
#
loop_
_entity_poly.entity_id
_entity_poly.type
_entity_poly.pdbx_seq_one_letter_code
_entity_poly.pdbx_strand_id
1 'polypeptide(L)' 'RAMKDWGYGAGYQHAHQFADAIPGMDCLPPELGETVFYEPGAHGMEERISVRLRNIRQRRAEQKEKSGNTPAASGPDVTL' A
#
# COMPACT_ATOMS: atom_id res chain seq x y z
N ARG A 1 -22.09 -7.60 16.51
CA ARG A 1 -21.46 -6.29 16.23
C ARG A 1 -20.18 -6.20 17.06
N ALA A 2 -19.03 -6.61 16.50
CA ALA A 2 -17.78 -6.73 17.25
C ALA A 2 -16.59 -6.17 16.46
N MET A 3 -16.48 -6.48 15.17
CA MET A 3 -15.34 -6.03 14.34
C MET A 3 -15.23 -4.51 14.20
N LYS A 4 -16.34 -3.80 13.91
CA LYS A 4 -16.30 -2.34 13.76
C LYS A 4 -15.96 -1.63 15.07
N ASP A 5 -16.43 -2.16 16.19
CA ASP A 5 -16.21 -1.56 17.52
C ASP A 5 -14.77 -1.79 18.01
N TRP A 6 -14.08 -2.82 17.48
CA TRP A 6 -12.65 -3.06 17.65
C TRP A 6 -11.77 -2.28 16.66
N GLY A 7 -12.35 -1.39 15.87
CA GLY A 7 -11.60 -0.53 14.95
C GLY A 7 -11.15 -1.19 13.65
N TYR A 8 -11.63 -2.40 13.32
CA TYR A 8 -11.30 -3.04 12.06
C TYR A 8 -11.80 -2.18 10.89
N GLY A 9 -10.88 -1.81 9.98
CA GLY A 9 -11.16 -0.94 8.84
C GLY A 9 -11.03 0.56 9.12
N ALA A 10 -10.64 0.97 10.33
CA ALA A 10 -10.26 2.36 10.59
C ALA A 10 -9.06 2.76 9.71
N GLY A 11 -9.16 3.92 9.05
CA GLY A 11 -8.12 4.41 8.14
C GLY A 11 -8.09 3.76 6.75
N TYR A 12 -9.05 2.87 6.43
CA TYR A 12 -9.17 2.31 5.08
C TYR A 12 -9.48 3.41 4.04
N GLN A 13 -8.69 3.45 2.97
CA GLN A 13 -8.84 4.40 1.89
C GLN A 13 -9.50 3.74 0.68
N HIS A 14 -10.67 4.24 0.30
CA HIS A 14 -11.39 3.72 -0.87
C HIS A 14 -10.77 4.25 -2.17
N ALA A 15 -10.13 3.39 -2.94
CA ALA A 15 -9.35 3.75 -4.12
C ALA A 15 -10.11 4.67 -5.11
N HIS A 16 -11.39 4.43 -5.36
CA HIS A 16 -12.18 5.23 -6.31
C HIS A 16 -12.41 6.69 -5.91
N GLN A 17 -12.09 7.08 -4.67
CA GLN A 17 -12.16 8.48 -4.23
C GLN A 17 -10.91 9.29 -4.61
N PHE A 18 -9.84 8.62 -5.03
CA PHE A 18 -8.59 9.27 -5.46
C PHE A 18 -8.63 9.51 -6.97
N ALA A 19 -8.17 10.68 -7.41
CA ALA A 19 -8.20 11.09 -8.83
C ALA A 19 -7.58 10.05 -9.78
N ASP A 20 -6.52 9.38 -9.32
CA ASP A 20 -5.80 8.36 -10.09
C ASP A 20 -6.20 6.92 -9.71
N ALA A 21 -7.21 6.77 -8.86
CA ALA A 21 -7.60 5.51 -8.22
C ALA A 21 -6.46 4.78 -7.48
N ILE A 22 -5.47 5.53 -7.00
CA ILE A 22 -4.27 5.01 -6.32
C ILE A 22 -4.18 5.65 -4.93
N PRO A 23 -4.55 4.93 -3.85
CA PRO A 23 -4.39 5.41 -2.50
C PRO A 23 -2.93 5.28 -2.03
N GLY A 24 -2.56 6.10 -1.04
CA GLY A 24 -1.23 6.06 -0.40
C GLY A 24 -1.11 5.04 0.75
N MET A 25 -2.19 4.34 1.10
CA MET A 25 -2.19 3.36 2.19
C MET A 25 -1.32 2.13 1.87
N ASP A 26 -0.68 1.56 2.88
CA ASP A 26 0.00 0.28 2.76
C ASP A 26 -1.05 -0.85 2.72
N CYS A 27 -0.88 -1.80 1.78
CA CYS A 27 -1.84 -2.89 1.55
C CYS A 27 -1.33 -4.24 2.07
N LEU A 28 -0.02 -4.33 2.28
CA LEU A 28 0.60 -5.48 2.90
C LEU A 28 0.65 -5.24 4.41
N PRO A 29 0.54 -6.31 5.21
CA PRO A 29 0.72 -6.22 6.64
C PRO A 29 2.19 -5.87 6.94
N PRO A 30 2.47 -5.23 8.09
CA PRO A 30 3.79 -4.71 8.41
C PRO A 30 4.89 -5.77 8.42
N GLU A 31 4.55 -7.04 8.71
CA GLU A 31 5.48 -8.17 8.69
C GLU A 31 5.99 -8.49 7.28
N LEU A 32 5.22 -8.17 6.24
CA LEU A 32 5.59 -8.36 4.84
C LEU A 32 6.16 -7.10 4.18
N GLY A 33 6.00 -5.94 4.81
CA GLY A 33 6.56 -4.66 4.35
C GLY A 33 6.34 -4.41 2.86
N GLU A 34 7.43 -4.19 2.12
CA GLU A 34 7.43 -3.89 0.68
C GLU A 34 7.81 -5.11 -0.19
N THR A 35 7.43 -6.33 0.24
CA THR A 35 7.75 -7.55 -0.51
C THR A 35 7.09 -7.57 -1.89
N VAL A 36 7.88 -7.89 -2.92
CA VAL A 36 7.42 -8.01 -4.31
C VAL A 36 7.17 -9.49 -4.66
N PHE A 37 5.91 -9.84 -4.93
CA PHE A 37 5.51 -11.21 -5.29
C PHE A 37 5.38 -11.45 -6.80
N TYR A 38 5.34 -10.38 -7.60
CA TYR A 38 5.16 -10.48 -9.04
C TYR A 38 6.10 -9.53 -9.77
N GLU A 39 6.92 -10.12 -10.64
CA GLU A 39 7.85 -9.44 -11.53
C GLU A 39 7.42 -9.75 -12.97
N PRO A 40 6.79 -8.78 -13.67
CA PRO A 40 6.36 -9.01 -15.05
C PRO A 40 7.57 -9.16 -15.98
N GLY A 41 7.49 -10.11 -16.91
CA GLY A 41 8.45 -10.25 -17.99
C GLY A 41 8.32 -9.17 -19.07
N ALA A 42 9.13 -9.30 -20.12
CA ALA A 42 9.22 -8.33 -21.22
C ALA A 42 8.40 -8.72 -22.46
N HIS A 43 7.59 -9.78 -22.39
CA HIS A 43 6.92 -10.33 -23.56
C HIS A 43 5.40 -10.17 -23.52
N GLY A 44 4.83 -9.79 -24.66
CA GLY A 44 3.38 -9.70 -24.83
C GLY A 44 2.73 -8.71 -23.88
N MET A 45 1.71 -9.16 -23.14
CA MET A 45 0.95 -8.30 -22.23
C MET A 45 1.77 -7.85 -21.02
N GLU A 46 2.76 -8.65 -20.59
CA GLU A 46 3.54 -8.35 -19.39
C GLU A 46 4.36 -7.07 -19.53
N GLU A 47 4.78 -6.72 -20.74
CA GLU A 47 5.46 -5.43 -20.99
C GLU A 47 4.56 -4.25 -20.59
N ARG A 48 3.29 -4.28 -21.01
CA ARG A 48 2.30 -3.24 -20.67
C ARG A 48 2.00 -3.22 -19.16
N ILE A 49 1.94 -4.41 -18.54
CA ILE A 49 1.76 -4.54 -17.10
C ILE A 49 2.96 -3.94 -16.35
N SER A 50 4.19 -4.17 -16.84
CA SER A 50 5.42 -3.61 -16.25
C SER A 50 5.42 -2.09 -16.26
N VAL A 51 5.01 -1.47 -17.38
CA VAL A 51 4.88 -0.02 -17.51
C VAL A 51 3.83 0.50 -16.52
N ARG A 52 2.67 -0.17 -16.45
CA ARG A 52 1.60 0.23 -15.54
C ARG A 52 2.02 0.11 -14.07
N LEU A 53 2.67 -0.98 -13.69
CA LEU A 53 3.17 -1.20 -12.33
C LEU A 53 4.21 -0.14 -11.93
N ARG A 54 5.12 0.22 -12.82
CA ARG A 54 6.07 1.33 -12.58
C ARG A 54 5.35 2.64 -12.30
N ASN A 55 4.36 2.99 -13.12
CA ASN A 55 3.55 4.19 -12.91
C ASN A 55 2.77 4.17 -11.59
N ILE A 56 2.20 3.02 -11.21
CA ILE A 56 1.50 2.88 -9.92
C ILE A 56 2.48 3.08 -8.75
N ARG A 57 3.66 2.45 -8.80
CA ARG A 57 4.68 2.57 -7.74
C ARG A 57 5.13 4.03 -7.55
N GLN A 58 5.37 4.75 -8.64
CA GLN A 58 5.73 6.17 -8.58
C GLN A 58 4.60 7.01 -7.94
N ARG A 59 3.36 6.85 -8.42
CA ARG A 59 2.21 7.59 -7.87
C ARG A 59 1.96 7.28 -6.40
N ARG A 60 2.15 6.03 -5.97
CA ARG A 60 2.04 5.66 -4.55
C ARG A 60 3.09 6.36 -3.70
N ALA A 61 4.33 6.46 -4.16
CA ALA A 61 5.38 7.19 -3.46
C ALA A 61 5.00 8.67 -3.28
N GLU A 62 4.54 9.32 -4.35
CA GLU A 62 4.07 10.72 -4.32
C GLU A 62 2.88 10.92 -3.37
N GLN A 63 1.94 9.97 -3.31
CA GLN A 63 0.81 10.02 -2.39
C GLN A 63 1.23 9.78 -0.92
N LYS A 64 2.21 8.92 -0.68
CA LYS A 64 2.76 8.66 0.66
C LYS A 64 3.47 9.89 1.22
N GLU A 65 4.20 10.61 0.37
CA GLU A 65 4.82 11.91 0.70
C GLU A 65 3.76 12.97 1.05
N LYS A 66 2.71 13.11 0.23
CA LYS A 66 1.62 14.07 0.47
C LYS A 66 0.79 13.73 1.72
N SER A 67 0.65 12.45 2.04
CA SER A 67 -0.10 11.99 3.21
C SER A 67 0.66 12.11 4.53
N GLY A 68 1.96 12.48 4.52
CA GLY A 68 2.72 12.74 5.74
C GLY A 68 2.73 11.59 6.75
N ASN A 69 2.79 10.33 6.28
CA ASN A 69 2.90 9.19 7.18
C ASN A 69 4.39 8.94 7.52
N THR A 70 4.89 9.61 8.55
CA THR A 70 6.08 9.17 9.27
C THR A 70 5.81 7.76 9.78
N PRO A 71 6.61 6.73 9.45
CA PRO A 71 6.42 5.42 10.06
C PRO A 71 6.84 5.56 11.52
N ALA A 72 5.86 5.69 12.42
CA ALA A 72 6.06 5.43 13.83
C ALA A 72 6.32 3.92 13.96
N ALA A 73 7.59 3.53 13.84
CA ALA A 73 8.06 2.26 14.35
C ALA A 73 7.89 2.28 15.87
N SER A 74 6.73 1.82 16.33
CA SER A 74 6.49 1.40 17.71
C SER A 74 5.72 0.10 17.64
N GLY A 75 6.45 -0.99 17.40
CA GLY A 75 5.99 -2.27 17.90
C GLY A 75 6.06 -2.22 19.44
N PRO A 76 5.11 -2.83 20.17
CA PRO A 76 5.28 -2.99 21.60
C PRO A 76 6.50 -3.87 21.84
N ASP A 77 7.50 -3.29 22.51
CA ASP A 77 8.61 -3.99 23.14
C ASP A 77 8.03 -4.96 24.19
N VAL A 78 7.79 -6.21 23.76
CA VAL A 78 7.54 -7.33 24.67
C VAL A 78 8.91 -7.92 25.00
N THR A 79 9.57 -7.32 25.98
CA THR A 79 10.66 -7.96 26.70
C THR A 79 10.05 -8.97 27.68
N LEU A 80 10.43 -10.25 27.57
CA LEU A 80 10.16 -11.32 28.54
C LEU A 80 11.05 -11.18 29.78
#